data_AF-A0A024UDG8-F1
#
_entry.id   AF-A0A024UDG8-F1
#
_cell.length_a   1.000
_cell.length_b   1.000
_cell.length_c   1.000
_cell.angle_alpha   90.00
_cell.angle_beta   90.00
_cell.angle_gamma   90.00
#
_symmetry.space_group_name_H-M   'P 1'
#
loop_
_entity.id
_entity.type
_entity.pdbx_description
1 polymer ?
#
loop_
_entity_poly.entity_id
_entity_poly.type
_entity_poly.pdbx_seq_one_letter_code
_entity_poly.pdbx_strand_id
1 'polypeptide(L)'
;MASKWTMTQLRSCGHSFKNFPMALYAVDVTFQKTNAPVGSFAEKKRFFSKKHGQYGLKVEVSVLPNGYAINVTSAAPGSIADLTICEENEGFHLVMLAKRPDEESMHDNGRHQEQHPGSWALLADKGYQGLQRRLRAITPTKKPPGGMLSSSELVQNDKIASDRVIVEKVFGRLKTLWAIVSDTYMWKRENYDMFFGTCVALTNVHIQFMPLQQEDGDEYNRYLNRILEIGASMKARRSKLASTSREKRKMRLSTLIPSVESFDEVYYDSGDNSGIFDE
;
A
#
# COMPACT_ATOMS: atom_id res chain seq x y z
N MET A 1 19.33 -1.22 17.05
CA MET A 1 17.97 -0.61 17.07
C MET A 1 16.92 -1.49 17.75
N ALA A 2 16.98 -2.83 17.64
CA ALA A 2 15.99 -3.75 18.23
C ALA A 2 15.88 -3.73 19.78
N SER A 3 16.84 -3.12 20.51
CA SER A 3 16.82 -3.07 21.98
C SER A 3 15.90 -1.99 22.58
N LYS A 4 15.38 -1.06 21.77
CA LYS A 4 14.58 0.09 22.25
C LYS A 4 13.06 -0.09 22.13
N TRP A 5 12.61 -1.07 21.34
CA TRP A 5 11.20 -1.20 20.96
C TRP A 5 10.68 -2.62 21.23
N THR A 6 10.82 -3.06 22.48
CA THR A 6 10.33 -4.39 22.92
C THR A 6 8.89 -4.30 23.41
N MET A 7 8.18 -5.44 23.44
CA MET A 7 6.81 -5.49 23.97
C MET A 7 6.78 -5.13 25.46
N THR A 8 7.78 -5.57 26.24
CA THR A 8 7.93 -5.21 27.65
C THR A 8 8.00 -3.69 27.84
N GLN A 9 8.83 -3.00 27.06
CA GLN A 9 8.97 -1.54 27.13
C GLN A 9 7.70 -0.80 26.70
N LEU A 10 7.06 -1.28 25.64
CA LEU A 10 5.79 -0.71 25.18
C LEU A 10 4.70 -0.83 26.24
N ARG A 11 4.54 -2.00 26.86
CA ARG A 11 3.57 -2.22 27.94
C ARG A 11 3.89 -1.41 29.19
N SER A 12 5.16 -1.34 29.60
CA SER A 12 5.55 -0.57 30.80
C SER A 12 5.34 0.94 30.63
N CYS A 13 5.44 1.45 29.40
CA CYS A 13 5.12 2.84 29.07
C CYS A 13 3.64 3.06 28.70
N GLY A 14 2.76 2.06 28.81
CA GLY A 14 1.33 2.18 28.47
C GLY A 14 1.02 2.30 26.97
N HIS A 15 1.96 1.92 26.10
CA HIS A 15 1.83 1.99 24.65
C HIS A 15 1.54 0.61 24.04
N SER A 16 0.31 0.12 24.20
CA SER A 16 -0.19 -1.07 23.52
C SER A 16 -1.40 -0.76 22.66
N PHE A 17 -1.59 -1.49 21.57
CA PHE A 17 -2.85 -1.44 20.83
C PHE A 17 -4.03 -1.84 21.71
N LYS A 18 -5.17 -1.15 21.53
CA LYS A 18 -6.34 -1.28 22.41
C LYS A 18 -7.02 -2.64 22.27
N ASN A 19 -7.19 -3.10 21.04
CA ASN A 19 -7.91 -4.33 20.72
C ASN A 19 -6.96 -5.52 20.53
N PHE A 20 -5.71 -5.26 20.12
CA PHE A 20 -4.68 -6.28 19.87
C PHE A 20 -3.39 -6.03 20.67
N PRO A 21 -3.40 -6.15 22.02
CA PRO A 21 -2.25 -5.85 22.88
C PRO A 21 -1.04 -6.80 22.71
N MET A 22 -1.17 -7.84 21.88
CA MET A 22 -0.06 -8.71 21.45
C MET A 22 0.62 -8.23 20.16
N ALA A 23 0.02 -7.28 19.44
CA ALA A 23 0.62 -6.73 18.24
C ALA A 23 1.68 -5.68 18.62
N LEU A 24 2.88 -5.83 18.05
CA LEU A 24 4.02 -4.97 18.33
C LEU A 24 3.95 -3.67 17.52
N TYR A 25 3.53 -3.77 16.26
CA TYR A 25 3.39 -2.63 15.34
C TYR A 25 2.33 -2.90 14.27
N ALA A 26 1.88 -1.84 13.61
CA ALA A 26 1.13 -1.89 12.36
C ALA A 26 2.07 -1.67 11.17
N VAL A 27 1.77 -2.29 10.03
CA VAL A 27 2.53 -2.14 8.78
C VAL A 27 1.60 -1.74 7.64
N ASP A 28 2.08 -0.84 6.79
CA ASP A 28 1.39 -0.46 5.55
C ASP A 28 2.39 0.10 4.54
N VAL A 29 1.96 0.13 3.27
CA VAL A 29 2.73 0.68 2.15
C VAL A 29 2.13 2.00 1.70
N THR A 30 2.95 3.05 1.66
CA THR A 30 2.56 4.32 1.06
C THR A 30 3.01 4.41 -0.40
N PHE A 31 2.16 4.99 -1.25
CA PHE A 31 2.49 5.30 -2.64
C PHE A 31 2.86 6.76 -2.78
N GLN A 32 3.93 7.03 -3.52
CA GLN A 32 4.29 8.37 -3.97
C GLN A 32 4.37 8.42 -5.49
N LYS A 33 3.66 9.38 -6.07
CA LYS A 33 3.69 9.63 -7.51
C LYS A 33 5.08 10.11 -7.94
N THR A 34 5.55 9.62 -9.09
CA THR A 34 6.75 10.13 -9.76
C THR A 34 6.44 10.61 -11.17
N ASN A 35 7.41 11.26 -11.80
CA ASN A 35 7.40 11.41 -13.25
C ASN A 35 7.44 10.02 -13.93
N ALA A 36 6.93 9.96 -15.17
CA ALA A 36 7.11 8.77 -15.98
C ALA A 36 8.61 8.55 -16.19
N PRO A 37 9.13 7.35 -15.90
CA PRO A 37 10.54 7.03 -16.15
C PRO A 37 10.88 7.27 -17.61
N VAL A 38 12.12 7.69 -17.90
CA VAL A 38 12.65 7.64 -19.27
C VAL A 38 12.97 6.17 -19.58
N GLY A 39 12.72 5.74 -20.81
CA GLY A 39 12.97 4.36 -21.24
C GLY A 39 11.86 3.76 -22.09
N SER A 40 12.03 2.48 -22.37
CA SER A 40 11.08 1.63 -23.08
C SER A 40 9.73 1.54 -22.34
N PHE A 41 8.72 1.04 -23.05
CA PHE A 41 7.42 0.79 -22.44
C PHE A 41 7.50 -0.22 -21.30
N ALA A 42 8.31 -1.28 -21.45
CA ALA A 42 8.48 -2.31 -20.43
C ALA A 42 9.07 -1.73 -19.13
N GLU A 43 10.11 -0.89 -19.24
CA GLU A 43 10.72 -0.23 -18.09
C GLU A 43 9.75 0.72 -17.38
N LYS A 44 8.96 1.48 -18.15
CA LYS A 44 7.93 2.36 -17.60
C LYS A 44 6.82 1.58 -16.90
N LYS A 45 6.34 0.48 -17.49
CA LYS A 45 5.24 -0.35 -16.97
C LYS A 45 5.53 -0.82 -15.54
N ARG A 46 6.79 -1.11 -15.21
CA ARG A 46 7.25 -1.49 -13.86
C ARG A 46 6.95 -0.45 -12.79
N PHE A 47 6.85 0.83 -13.14
CA PHE A 47 6.55 1.89 -12.16
C PHE A 47 5.07 2.24 -12.11
N PHE A 48 4.24 1.67 -12.99
CA PHE A 48 2.83 2.02 -13.09
C PHE A 48 1.98 1.27 -12.07
N SER A 49 1.35 2.01 -11.17
CA SER A 49 0.39 1.47 -10.21
C SER A 49 -1.01 1.42 -10.83
N LYS A 50 -1.55 0.21 -11.03
CA LYS A 50 -2.93 0.02 -11.51
C LYS A 50 -3.95 0.71 -10.58
N LYS A 51 -3.78 0.56 -9.26
CA LYS A 51 -4.62 1.17 -8.21
C LYS A 51 -4.72 2.69 -8.35
N HIS A 52 -3.59 3.37 -8.56
CA HIS A 52 -3.54 4.83 -8.60
C HIS A 52 -3.60 5.41 -10.02
N GLY A 53 -3.51 4.58 -11.06
CA GLY A 53 -3.47 5.03 -12.46
C GLY A 53 -2.24 5.89 -12.81
N GLN A 54 -1.15 5.77 -12.04
CA GLN A 54 0.00 6.67 -12.08
C GLN A 54 1.32 5.91 -11.95
N TYR A 55 2.40 6.52 -12.45
CA TYR A 55 3.76 6.06 -12.15
C TYR A 55 4.14 6.50 -10.75
N GLY A 56 4.84 5.64 -10.02
CA GLY A 56 5.28 5.99 -8.69
C GLY A 56 6.17 4.95 -8.04
N LEU A 57 6.48 5.23 -6.79
CA LEU A 57 7.25 4.41 -5.88
C LEU A 57 6.38 4.04 -4.67
N LYS A 58 6.73 2.91 -4.06
CA LYS A 58 6.07 2.36 -2.89
C LYS A 58 7.09 2.10 -1.81
N VAL A 59 6.74 2.44 -0.57
CA VAL A 59 7.60 2.21 0.60
C VAL A 59 6.75 1.62 1.69
N GLU A 60 7.20 0.52 2.26
CA GLU A 60 6.62 -0.03 3.48
C GLU A 60 7.18 0.71 4.69
N VAL A 61 6.30 1.00 5.65
CA VAL A 61 6.66 1.54 6.95
C VAL A 61 6.02 0.72 8.06
N SER A 62 6.82 0.34 9.06
CA SER A 62 6.35 -0.31 10.29
C SER A 62 6.24 0.71 11.42
N VAL A 63 5.08 0.82 12.06
CA VAL A 63 4.72 1.88 13.01
C VAL A 63 4.22 1.30 14.33
N LEU A 64 4.84 1.71 15.42
CA LEU A 64 4.47 1.34 16.79
C LEU A 64 3.13 1.98 17.24
N PRO A 65 2.49 1.46 18.30
CA PRO A 65 1.27 2.05 18.89
C PRO A 65 1.43 3.53 19.32
N ASN A 66 2.65 3.95 19.64
CA ASN A 66 2.98 5.34 20.00
C ASN A 66 3.24 6.26 18.78
N GLY A 67 3.08 5.74 17.56
CA GLY A 67 3.26 6.50 16.32
C GLY A 67 4.68 6.53 15.78
N TYR A 68 5.67 5.94 16.45
CA TYR A 68 7.02 5.91 15.89
C TYR A 68 7.16 4.87 14.79
N ALA A 69 7.68 5.32 13.64
CA ALA A 69 8.14 4.45 12.58
C ALA A 69 9.48 3.82 12.97
N ILE A 70 9.53 2.48 13.00
CA ILE A 70 10.72 1.71 13.41
C ILE A 70 11.45 1.07 12.22
N ASN A 71 10.81 1.06 11.06
CA ASN A 71 11.38 0.56 9.82
C ASN A 71 10.78 1.25 8.60
N VAL A 72 11.63 1.41 7.59
CA VAL A 72 11.32 1.97 6.28
C VAL A 72 12.08 1.13 5.27
N THR A 73 11.39 0.54 4.30
CA THR A 73 12.06 -0.24 3.24
C THR A 73 12.67 0.67 2.17
N SER A 74 13.55 0.11 1.35
CA SER A 74 13.89 0.74 0.06
C SER A 74 12.66 0.88 -0.82
N ALA A 75 12.66 1.89 -1.70
CA ALA A 75 11.54 2.16 -2.58
C ALA A 75 11.36 1.11 -3.66
N ALA A 76 10.20 0.45 -3.63
CA ALA A 76 9.76 -0.47 -4.66
C ALA A 76 9.06 0.27 -5.82
N PRO A 77 9.14 -0.25 -7.06
CA PRO A 77 8.36 0.26 -8.17
C PRO A 77 6.83 0.17 -7.94
N GLY A 78 6.08 1.14 -8.46
CA GLY A 78 4.63 1.24 -8.23
C GLY A 78 3.77 0.07 -8.72
N SER A 79 4.30 -0.80 -9.60
CA SER A 79 3.58 -2.02 -10.03
C SER A 79 3.69 -3.18 -9.05
N ILE A 80 4.66 -3.15 -8.12
CA ILE A 80 4.86 -4.23 -7.15
C ILE A 80 3.69 -4.24 -6.16
N ALA A 81 3.19 -5.42 -5.83
CA ALA A 81 2.10 -5.59 -4.88
C ALA A 81 2.59 -5.30 -3.45
N ASP A 82 1.73 -4.71 -2.62
CA ASP A 82 2.09 -4.31 -1.25
C ASP A 82 2.49 -5.54 -0.41
N LEU A 83 1.80 -6.67 -0.62
CA LEU A 83 2.17 -7.97 -0.03
C LEU A 83 3.60 -8.40 -0.39
N THR A 84 4.00 -8.27 -1.66
CA THR A 84 5.34 -8.66 -2.12
C THR A 84 6.43 -7.82 -1.46
N ILE A 85 6.19 -6.52 -1.27
CA ILE A 85 7.13 -5.62 -0.58
C ILE A 85 7.35 -6.11 0.87
N CYS A 86 6.26 -6.48 1.55
CA CYS A 86 6.32 -7.01 2.92
C CYS A 86 6.99 -8.38 3.01
N GLU A 87 6.73 -9.23 2.02
CA GLU A 87 7.38 -10.54 1.87
C GLU A 87 8.88 -10.44 1.63
N GLU A 88 9.34 -9.43 0.89
CA GLU A 88 10.76 -9.13 0.70
C GLU A 88 11.40 -8.55 1.97
N ASN A 89 10.61 -7.87 2.82
CA ASN A 89 11.05 -7.34 4.11
C ASN A 89 10.93 -8.34 5.29
N GLU A 90 10.69 -9.62 5.02
CA GLU A 90 10.47 -10.65 6.04
C GLU A 90 11.60 -10.71 7.08
N GLY A 91 12.86 -10.57 6.66
CA GLY A 91 14.00 -10.67 7.58
C GLY A 91 13.94 -9.65 8.71
N PHE A 92 13.52 -8.42 8.43
CA PHE A 92 13.29 -7.40 9.46
C PHE A 92 12.16 -7.82 10.39
N HIS A 93 11.04 -8.29 9.85
CA HIS A 93 9.88 -8.68 10.63
C HIS A 93 10.15 -9.88 11.54
N LEU A 94 10.86 -10.91 11.07
CA LEU A 94 11.22 -12.07 11.87
C LEU A 94 12.08 -11.66 13.07
N VAL A 95 13.08 -10.81 12.85
CA VAL A 95 13.95 -10.32 13.93
C VAL A 95 13.18 -9.47 14.94
N MET A 96 12.31 -8.57 14.47
CA MET A 96 11.60 -7.65 15.37
C MET A 96 10.44 -8.31 16.11
N LEU A 97 9.77 -9.30 15.52
CA LEU A 97 8.65 -9.98 16.15
C LEU A 97 9.08 -11.11 17.08
N ALA A 98 10.32 -11.60 16.98
CA ALA A 98 10.83 -12.64 17.88
C ALA A 98 10.70 -12.20 19.34
N LYS A 99 10.02 -13.04 20.13
CA LYS A 99 9.94 -12.84 21.58
C LYS A 99 11.32 -12.99 22.18
N ARG A 100 11.64 -12.11 23.10
CA ARG A 100 12.85 -12.22 23.91
C ARG A 100 12.64 -13.25 25.03
N PRO A 101 13.70 -13.80 25.64
CA PRO A 101 13.56 -14.75 26.74
C PRO A 101 12.75 -14.19 27.92
N ASP A 102 12.86 -12.88 28.20
CA ASP A 102 12.09 -12.19 29.24
C ASP A 102 10.62 -11.95 28.85
N GLU A 103 10.28 -12.15 27.58
CA GLU A 103 8.95 -11.94 27.00
C GLU A 103 8.20 -13.26 26.74
N GLU A 104 8.87 -14.41 26.76
CA GLU A 104 8.24 -15.72 26.52
C GLU A 104 7.16 -16.05 27.55
N SER A 105 7.34 -15.63 28.79
CA SER A 105 6.37 -15.83 29.88
C SER A 105 5.20 -14.84 29.83
N MET A 106 5.22 -13.84 28.94
CA MET A 106 4.15 -12.86 28.86
C MET A 106 2.89 -13.50 28.26
N HIS A 107 1.76 -13.37 28.96
CA HIS A 107 0.47 -13.79 28.43
C HIS A 107 0.15 -13.04 27.14
N ASP A 108 -0.06 -13.84 26.11
CA ASP A 108 -0.25 -13.39 24.74
C ASP A 108 -1.66 -13.80 24.27
N ASN A 109 -2.02 -15.08 24.40
CA ASN A 109 -3.33 -15.70 24.08
C ASN A 109 -4.00 -15.15 22.80
N GLY A 110 -3.17 -14.61 21.90
CA GLY A 110 -3.62 -13.81 20.79
C GLY A 110 -3.76 -14.66 19.55
N ARG A 111 -4.50 -14.14 18.58
CA ARG A 111 -4.69 -14.80 17.29
C ARG A 111 -3.35 -15.29 16.71
N HIS A 112 -3.35 -16.49 16.16
CA HIS A 112 -2.19 -17.14 15.54
C HIS A 112 -1.00 -17.47 16.47
N GLN A 113 -1.18 -17.44 17.80
CA GLN A 113 -0.12 -17.83 18.74
C GLN A 113 0.34 -19.28 18.55
N GLU A 114 -0.57 -20.23 18.36
CA GLU A 114 -0.22 -21.65 18.21
C GLU A 114 0.67 -21.90 16.98
N GLN A 115 0.45 -21.15 15.90
CA GLN A 115 1.28 -21.24 14.69
C GLN A 115 2.62 -20.52 14.83
N HIS A 116 2.69 -19.50 15.70
CA HIS A 116 3.86 -18.62 15.87
C HIS A 116 4.13 -18.33 17.37
N PRO A 117 4.46 -19.34 18.18
CA PRO A 117 4.49 -19.21 19.64
C PRO A 117 5.60 -18.27 20.15
N GLY A 118 6.74 -18.27 19.46
CA GLY A 118 7.90 -17.43 19.75
C GLY A 118 7.85 -16.03 19.12
N SER A 119 6.68 -15.58 18.65
CA SER A 119 6.58 -14.29 17.97
C SER A 119 5.40 -13.44 18.46
N TRP A 120 5.66 -12.16 18.62
CA TRP A 120 4.62 -11.12 18.70
C TRP A 120 3.91 -10.98 17.36
N ALA A 121 2.75 -10.31 17.37
CA ALA A 121 1.97 -10.10 16.16
C ALA A 121 2.30 -8.77 15.46
N LEU A 122 1.96 -8.67 14.19
CA LEU A 122 1.86 -7.40 13.47
C LEU A 122 0.41 -7.19 12.99
N LEU A 123 -0.02 -5.93 12.89
CA LEU A 123 -1.28 -5.56 12.24
C LEU A 123 -1.02 -5.13 10.80
N ALA A 124 -1.81 -5.63 9.85
CA ALA A 124 -1.67 -5.25 8.44
C ALA A 124 -3.05 -5.07 7.79
N ASP A 125 -3.08 -4.36 6.65
CA ASP A 125 -4.32 -4.18 5.89
C ASP A 125 -4.83 -5.52 5.29
N LYS A 126 -6.10 -5.54 4.88
CA LYS A 126 -6.73 -6.67 4.20
C LYS A 126 -5.98 -7.09 2.93
N GLY A 127 -5.25 -6.18 2.27
CA GLY A 127 -4.41 -6.49 1.12
C GLY A 127 -3.26 -7.48 1.40
N TYR A 128 -2.89 -7.67 2.68
CA TYR A 128 -1.78 -8.54 3.10
C TYR A 128 -2.22 -9.96 3.45
N GLN A 129 -3.43 -10.35 3.04
CA GLN A 129 -3.91 -11.73 3.18
C GLN A 129 -2.94 -12.71 2.50
N GLY A 130 -2.39 -13.63 3.28
CA GLY A 130 -1.32 -14.56 2.87
C GLY A 130 -0.08 -14.47 3.76
N LEU A 131 0.16 -13.29 4.34
CA LEU A 131 1.31 -13.02 5.20
C LEU A 131 1.34 -13.91 6.47
N GLN A 132 0.16 -14.35 6.94
CA GLN A 132 0.03 -15.27 8.08
C GLN A 132 0.76 -16.62 7.92
N ARG A 133 1.10 -17.00 6.68
CA ARG A 133 1.88 -18.22 6.39
C ARG A 133 3.34 -18.11 6.82
N ARG A 134 3.85 -16.88 6.94
CA ARG A 134 5.27 -16.56 7.16
C ARG A 134 5.50 -15.83 8.47
N LEU A 135 4.59 -14.91 8.81
CA LEU A 135 4.65 -14.07 10.00
C LEU A 135 3.36 -14.22 10.80
N ARG A 136 3.40 -13.83 12.08
CA ARG A 136 2.19 -13.71 12.90
C ARG A 136 1.40 -12.44 12.56
N ALA A 137 0.88 -12.38 11.34
CA ALA A 137 0.12 -11.25 10.83
C ALA A 137 -1.37 -11.36 11.21
N ILE A 138 -1.93 -10.26 11.72
CA ILE A 138 -3.36 -10.09 11.98
C ILE A 138 -3.90 -9.15 10.90
N THR A 139 -4.74 -9.69 10.02
CA THR A 139 -5.37 -8.95 8.92
C THR A 139 -6.90 -9.07 9.00
N PRO A 140 -7.66 -8.08 8.50
CA PRO A 140 -9.10 -8.16 8.40
C PRO A 140 -9.55 -9.37 7.56
N THR A 141 -10.57 -10.09 8.02
CA THR A 141 -11.17 -11.21 7.30
C THR A 141 -11.77 -10.73 5.98
N LYS A 142 -11.41 -11.42 4.89
CA LYS A 142 -11.95 -11.15 3.55
C LYS A 142 -13.34 -11.77 3.40
N LYS A 143 -14.25 -11.04 2.77
CA LYS A 143 -15.57 -11.55 2.38
C LYS A 143 -15.41 -12.80 1.50
N PRO A 144 -16.10 -13.92 1.80
CA PRO A 144 -16.07 -15.10 0.95
C PRO A 144 -16.70 -14.81 -0.42
N PRO A 145 -16.32 -15.54 -1.49
CA PRO A 145 -16.95 -15.37 -2.80
C PRO A 145 -18.47 -15.57 -2.70
N GLY A 146 -19.25 -14.56 -3.10
CA GLY A 146 -20.72 -14.60 -3.07
C GLY A 146 -21.39 -14.57 -1.68
N GLY A 147 -20.65 -14.77 -0.58
CA GLY A 147 -21.19 -14.76 0.79
C GLY A 147 -21.00 -13.44 1.51
N MET A 148 -21.50 -13.28 2.73
CA MET A 148 -21.30 -12.09 3.58
C MET A 148 -20.39 -12.39 4.76
N LEU A 149 -19.78 -11.35 5.34
CA LEU A 149 -19.13 -11.48 6.64
C LEU A 149 -20.21 -11.59 7.72
N SER A 150 -19.99 -12.46 8.69
CA SER A 150 -20.80 -12.52 9.91
C SER A 150 -20.64 -11.25 10.74
N SER A 151 -21.60 -10.98 11.63
CA SER A 151 -21.55 -9.81 12.53
C SER A 151 -20.29 -9.82 13.41
N SER A 152 -19.81 -10.98 13.84
CA SER A 152 -18.59 -11.11 14.64
C SER A 152 -17.34 -10.78 13.83
N GLU A 153 -17.26 -11.19 12.56
CA GLU A 153 -16.16 -10.85 11.66
C GLU A 153 -16.13 -9.36 11.32
N LEU A 154 -17.29 -8.72 11.16
CA LEU A 154 -17.38 -7.27 10.97
C LEU A 154 -16.83 -6.52 12.18
N VAL A 155 -17.30 -6.87 13.39
CA VAL A 155 -16.79 -6.28 14.64
C VAL A 155 -15.28 -6.52 14.79
N GLN A 156 -14.78 -7.70 14.40
CA GLN A 156 -13.35 -7.99 14.45
C GLN A 156 -12.57 -7.14 13.45
N ASN A 157 -13.08 -6.98 12.22
CA ASN A 157 -12.45 -6.14 11.21
C ASN A 157 -12.40 -4.68 11.63
N ASP A 158 -13.46 -4.18 12.27
CA ASP A 158 -13.52 -2.81 12.80
C ASP A 158 -12.47 -2.60 13.90
N LYS A 159 -12.30 -3.59 14.79
CA LYS A 159 -11.23 -3.56 15.80
C LYS A 159 -9.84 -3.52 15.16
N ILE A 160 -9.61 -4.32 14.11
CA ILE A 160 -8.31 -4.35 13.41
C ILE A 160 -8.05 -3.02 12.73
N ALA A 161 -9.05 -2.46 12.03
CA ALA A 161 -8.95 -1.16 11.39
C ALA A 161 -8.68 -0.04 12.42
N SER A 162 -9.38 -0.07 13.56
CA SER A 162 -9.22 0.91 14.64
C SER A 162 -7.81 0.94 15.21
N ASP A 163 -7.14 -0.20 15.37
CA ASP A 163 -5.77 -0.22 15.88
C ASP A 163 -4.74 0.07 14.77
N ARG A 164 -4.98 -0.45 13.55
CA ARG A 164 -4.09 -0.24 12.40
C ARG A 164 -4.00 1.23 11.97
N VAL A 165 -5.06 2.02 12.16
CA VAL A 165 -5.14 3.43 11.72
C VAL A 165 -3.95 4.30 12.17
N ILE A 166 -3.18 3.89 13.19
CA ILE A 166 -1.96 4.57 13.59
C ILE A 166 -0.96 4.77 12.43
N VAL A 167 -0.84 3.79 11.53
CA VAL A 167 0.07 3.88 10.37
C VAL A 167 -0.41 4.92 9.37
N GLU A 168 -1.73 5.03 9.20
CA GLU A 168 -2.37 6.03 8.34
C GLU A 168 -2.20 7.43 8.91
N LYS A 169 -2.31 7.58 10.24
CA LYS A 169 -2.02 8.86 10.93
C LYS A 169 -0.56 9.27 10.74
N VAL A 170 0.39 8.34 10.86
CA VAL A 170 1.81 8.63 10.56
C VAL A 170 1.99 9.07 9.11
N PHE A 171 1.35 8.40 8.15
CA PHE A 171 1.39 8.84 6.76
C PHE A 171 0.77 10.21 6.55
N GLY A 172 -0.35 10.51 7.21
CA GLY A 172 -0.93 11.85 7.22
C GLY A 172 0.05 12.91 7.67
N ARG A 173 0.63 12.74 8.87
CA ARG A 173 1.64 13.66 9.40
C ARG A 173 2.83 13.81 8.45
N LEU A 174 3.35 12.70 7.92
CA LEU A 174 4.46 12.68 6.96
C LEU A 174 4.13 13.51 5.70
N LYS A 175 2.91 13.37 5.15
CA LYS A 175 2.48 14.08 3.93
C LYS A 175 2.10 15.53 4.21
N THR A 176 1.71 15.88 5.44
CA THR A 176 1.44 17.26 5.84
C THR A 176 2.73 18.05 6.05
N LEU A 177 3.74 17.43 6.66
CA LEU A 177 5.00 18.12 6.98
C LEU A 177 5.94 18.26 5.78
N TRP A 178 5.98 17.28 4.89
CA TRP A 178 7.06 17.16 3.91
C TRP A 178 6.55 17.14 2.47
N ALA A 179 6.65 18.30 1.80
CA ALA A 179 6.30 18.46 0.38
C ALA A 179 7.03 17.46 -0.53
N ILE A 180 8.29 17.14 -0.21
CA ILE A 180 9.09 16.15 -0.96
C ILE A 180 8.48 14.75 -0.95
N VAL A 181 7.63 14.43 0.04
CA VAL A 181 6.93 13.14 0.16
C VAL A 181 5.47 13.24 -0.29
N SER A 182 4.82 14.41 -0.16
CA SER A 182 3.41 14.61 -0.53
C SER A 182 3.17 14.88 -2.01
N ASP A 183 4.16 15.44 -2.69
CA ASP A 183 4.02 15.86 -4.07
C ASP A 183 4.64 14.84 -5.04
N THR A 184 4.59 15.17 -6.33
CA THR A 184 5.23 14.33 -7.35
C THR A 184 6.74 14.36 -7.14
N TYR A 185 7.35 13.20 -6.89
CA TYR A 185 8.80 13.11 -6.80
C TYR A 185 9.43 13.29 -8.19
N MET A 186 10.27 14.31 -8.33
CA MET A 186 10.91 14.69 -9.60
C MET A 186 12.43 14.55 -9.60
N TRP A 187 13.03 14.16 -8.48
CA TRP A 187 14.48 14.15 -8.30
C TRP A 187 15.07 12.79 -8.70
N LYS A 188 16.39 12.65 -8.64
CA LYS A 188 17.06 11.37 -8.95
C LYS A 188 16.56 10.28 -8.01
N ARG A 189 16.18 9.13 -8.57
CA ARG A 189 15.65 7.97 -7.83
C ARG A 189 16.65 7.44 -6.80
N GLU A 190 17.94 7.49 -7.10
CA GLU A 190 19.03 7.07 -6.20
C GLU A 190 18.99 7.79 -4.84
N ASN A 191 18.44 9.02 -4.79
CA ASN A 191 18.34 9.80 -3.56
C ASN A 191 17.00 9.59 -2.84
N TYR A 192 16.06 8.87 -3.42
CA TYR A 192 14.69 8.79 -2.90
C TYR A 192 14.67 8.17 -1.49
N ASP A 193 15.34 7.04 -1.31
CA ASP A 193 15.36 6.32 -0.03
C ASP A 193 15.96 7.20 1.08
N MET A 194 17.02 7.95 0.78
CA MET A 194 17.64 8.90 1.71
C MET A 194 16.64 10.00 2.11
N PHE A 195 15.98 10.64 1.14
CA PHE A 195 15.03 11.72 1.43
C PHE A 195 13.80 11.21 2.19
N PHE A 196 13.22 10.09 1.76
CA PHE A 196 12.04 9.51 2.39
C PHE A 196 12.37 9.07 3.82
N GLY A 197 13.48 8.35 4.02
CA GLY A 197 13.96 7.94 5.34
C GLY A 197 14.24 9.12 6.27
N THR A 198 14.83 10.21 5.74
CA THR A 198 15.04 11.45 6.49
C THR A 198 13.71 12.08 6.93
N CYS A 199 12.72 12.15 6.04
CA CYS A 199 11.40 12.68 6.37
C CYS A 199 10.70 11.84 7.44
N VAL A 200 10.82 10.50 7.39
CA VAL A 200 10.28 9.61 8.42
C VAL A 200 10.99 9.84 9.76
N ALA A 201 12.32 9.95 9.77
CA ALA A 201 13.08 10.21 10.99
C ALA A 201 12.71 11.57 11.64
N LEU A 202 12.57 12.63 10.83
CA LEU A 202 12.12 13.94 11.31
C LEU A 202 10.66 13.91 11.77
N THR A 203 9.81 13.09 11.13
CA THR A 203 8.43 12.87 11.57
C THR A 203 8.39 12.19 12.94
N ASN A 204 9.25 11.21 13.20
CA ASN A 204 9.36 10.61 14.54
C ASN A 204 9.73 11.66 15.61
N VAL A 205 10.71 12.52 15.33
CA VAL A 205 11.07 13.62 16.24
C VAL A 205 9.89 14.56 16.44
N HIS A 206 9.16 14.89 15.39
CA HIS A 206 7.97 15.74 15.50
C HIS A 206 6.87 15.07 16.35
N ILE A 207 6.63 13.76 16.19
CA ILE A 207 5.63 13.01 16.98
C ILE A 207 5.99 13.00 18.46
N GLN A 208 7.29 12.98 18.80
CA GLN A 208 7.76 13.05 20.18
C GLN A 208 7.30 14.33 20.90
N PHE A 209 7.28 15.47 20.20
CA PHE A 209 6.87 16.75 20.77
C PHE A 209 5.38 17.05 20.54
N MET A 210 4.81 16.55 19.45
CA MET A 210 3.43 16.76 19.05
C MET A 210 2.79 15.42 18.66
N PRO A 211 2.14 14.72 19.61
CA PRO A 211 1.51 13.43 19.38
C PRO A 211 0.54 13.44 18.18
N LEU A 212 0.30 12.26 17.61
CA LEU A 212 -0.65 12.09 16.51
C LEU A 212 -2.07 12.36 16.96
N GLN A 213 -2.83 13.04 16.12
CA GLN A 213 -4.23 13.42 16.35
C GLN A 213 -5.15 12.77 15.31
N GLN A 214 -6.44 13.09 15.35
CA GLN A 214 -7.40 12.52 14.40
C GLN A 214 -7.24 13.16 13.02
N GLU A 215 -6.92 14.45 13.01
CA GLU A 215 -6.69 15.30 11.85
C GLU A 215 -5.60 14.74 10.94
N ASP A 216 -4.59 14.07 11.49
CA ASP A 216 -3.56 13.39 10.70
C ASP A 216 -4.17 12.31 9.80
N GLY A 217 -5.11 11.52 10.32
CA GLY A 217 -5.83 10.53 9.51
C GLY A 217 -6.71 11.19 8.44
N ASP A 218 -7.33 12.31 8.77
CA ASP A 218 -8.16 13.07 7.82
C ASP A 218 -7.31 13.66 6.69
N GLU A 219 -6.12 14.21 7.00
CA GLU A 219 -5.17 14.67 5.99
C GLU A 219 -4.71 13.54 5.07
N TYR A 220 -4.46 12.35 5.63
CA TYR A 220 -4.11 11.19 4.81
C TYR A 220 -5.23 10.80 3.85
N ASN A 221 -6.49 10.82 4.32
CA ASN A 221 -7.65 10.55 3.46
C ASN A 221 -7.80 11.60 2.34
N ARG A 222 -7.59 12.89 2.64
CA ARG A 222 -7.58 13.95 1.61
C ARG A 222 -6.48 13.73 0.59
N TYR A 223 -5.28 13.36 1.04
CA TYR A 223 -4.16 13.01 0.16
C TYR A 223 -4.50 11.82 -0.76
N LEU A 224 -5.08 10.75 -0.22
CA LEU A 224 -5.47 9.57 -1.00
C LEU A 224 -6.51 9.90 -2.06
N ASN A 225 -7.57 10.63 -1.68
CA ASN A 225 -8.62 11.04 -2.61
C ASN A 225 -8.04 11.87 -3.76
N ARG A 226 -7.18 12.85 -3.44
CA ARG A 226 -6.48 13.66 -4.45
C ARG A 226 -5.67 12.81 -5.44
N ILE A 227 -4.93 11.81 -4.96
CA ILE A 227 -4.17 10.93 -5.86
C ILE A 227 -5.09 10.08 -6.73
N LEU A 228 -6.16 9.52 -6.17
CA LEU A 228 -7.11 8.71 -6.94
C LEU A 228 -7.82 9.54 -8.02
N GLU A 229 -8.22 10.76 -7.70
CA GLU A 229 -8.82 11.71 -8.65
C GLU A 229 -7.88 12.03 -9.80
N ILE A 230 -6.62 12.39 -9.52
CA ILE A 230 -5.60 12.64 -10.56
C ILE A 230 -5.45 11.39 -11.45
N GLY A 231 -5.47 10.20 -10.85
CA GLY A 231 -5.40 8.92 -11.56
C GLY A 231 -6.56 8.71 -12.52
N ALA A 232 -7.78 8.96 -12.04
CA ALA A 232 -9.01 8.87 -12.83
C ALA A 232 -9.01 9.86 -13.99
N SER A 233 -8.65 11.12 -13.75
CA SER A 233 -8.54 12.14 -14.80
C SER A 233 -7.50 11.75 -15.86
N MET A 234 -6.35 11.20 -15.45
CA MET A 234 -5.32 10.73 -16.37
C MET A 234 -5.78 9.54 -17.21
N LYS A 235 -6.52 8.60 -16.61
CA LYS A 235 -7.12 7.46 -17.31
C LYS A 235 -8.16 7.93 -18.34
N ALA A 236 -9.05 8.85 -17.97
CA ALA A 236 -10.05 9.42 -18.87
C ALA A 236 -9.40 10.12 -20.07
N ARG A 237 -8.34 10.91 -19.83
CA ARG A 237 -7.57 11.58 -20.89
C ARG A 237 -6.93 10.60 -21.86
N ARG A 238 -6.34 9.51 -21.35
CA ARG A 238 -5.74 8.44 -22.19
C ARG A 238 -6.80 7.73 -23.04
N SER A 239 -7.96 7.43 -22.46
CA SER A 239 -9.07 6.80 -23.19
C SER A 239 -9.55 7.69 -24.34
N LYS A 240 -9.74 9.00 -24.10
CA LYS A 240 -10.13 9.97 -25.12
C LYS A 240 -9.13 10.03 -26.28
N LEU A 241 -7.83 10.11 -25.95
CA LEU A 241 -6.76 10.12 -26.96
C LEU A 241 -6.73 8.83 -27.79
N ALA A 242 -6.90 7.67 -27.14
CA ALA A 242 -6.94 6.37 -27.82
C ALA A 242 -8.14 6.27 -28.77
N SER A 243 -9.32 6.69 -28.34
CA SER A 243 -10.52 6.76 -29.18
C SER A 243 -10.30 7.65 -30.40
N THR A 244 -9.80 8.88 -30.22
CA THR A 244 -9.49 9.79 -31.34
C THR A 244 -8.45 9.18 -32.30
N SER A 245 -7.44 8.48 -31.77
CA SER A 245 -6.44 7.81 -32.62
C SER A 245 -7.01 6.65 -33.42
N ARG A 246 -7.91 5.85 -32.82
CA ARG A 246 -8.61 4.76 -33.52
C ARG A 246 -9.49 5.30 -34.63
N GLU A 247 -10.23 6.38 -34.37
CA GLU A 247 -11.08 7.03 -35.36
C GLU A 247 -10.27 7.58 -36.53
N LYS A 248 -9.17 8.29 -36.26
CA LYS A 248 -8.25 8.77 -37.30
C LYS A 248 -7.65 7.62 -38.13
N ARG A 249 -7.34 6.48 -37.51
CA ARG A 249 -6.84 5.29 -38.21
C ARG A 249 -7.93 4.69 -39.10
N LYS A 250 -9.16 4.59 -38.62
CA LYS A 250 -10.32 4.11 -39.38
C LYS A 250 -10.56 4.97 -40.62
N MET A 251 -10.56 6.30 -40.46
CA MET A 251 -10.70 7.26 -41.56
C MET A 251 -9.58 7.13 -42.61
N ARG A 252 -8.33 6.90 -42.20
CA ARG A 252 -7.21 6.69 -43.13
C ARG A 252 -7.37 5.40 -43.93
N LEU A 253 -7.75 4.31 -43.25
CA LEU A 253 -7.98 3.02 -43.89
C LEU A 253 -9.15 3.07 -44.87
N SER A 254 -10.23 3.79 -44.54
CA SER A 254 -11.37 3.95 -45.46
C SER A 254 -11.04 4.77 -46.71
N THR A 255 -10.05 5.68 -46.66
CA THR A 255 -9.56 6.40 -47.85
C THR A 255 -8.57 5.60 -48.71
N LEU A 256 -7.99 4.51 -48.19
CA LEU A 256 -7.02 3.67 -48.90
C LEU A 256 -7.66 2.50 -49.65
N ILE A 257 -8.90 2.14 -49.31
CA ILE A 257 -9.68 1.10 -49.97
C ILE A 257 -10.72 1.81 -50.84
N PRO A 258 -10.66 1.71 -52.19
CA PRO A 258 -11.72 2.22 -53.03
C PRO A 258 -13.04 1.54 -52.65
N SER A 259 -14.13 2.30 -52.60
CA SER A 259 -15.48 1.77 -52.43
C SER A 259 -15.79 0.82 -53.58
N VAL A 260 -15.55 -0.48 -53.38
CA VAL A 260 -16.13 -1.52 -54.22
C VAL A 260 -17.57 -1.66 -53.75
N GLU A 261 -18.49 -1.43 -54.68
CA GLU A 261 -19.92 -1.50 -54.47
C GLU A 261 -20.34 -2.84 -53.84
N SER A 262 -21.40 -2.72 -53.05
CA SER A 262 -22.12 -3.75 -52.31
C SER A 262 -22.02 -5.17 -52.87
N PHE A 263 -21.45 -6.07 -52.07
CA PHE A 263 -21.85 -7.47 -52.07
C PHE A 263 -22.29 -7.85 -50.66
N ASP A 264 -23.57 -8.22 -50.56
CA ASP A 264 -24.15 -8.89 -49.39
C ASP A 264 -23.39 -10.20 -49.16
N GLU A 265 -22.65 -10.33 -48.06
CA GLU A 265 -22.26 -11.65 -47.57
C GLU A 265 -21.91 -11.66 -46.06
N VAL A 266 -22.86 -12.20 -45.32
CA VAL A 266 -22.75 -13.09 -44.14
C VAL A 266 -21.82 -12.65 -42.99
N TYR A 267 -22.50 -12.24 -41.91
CA TYR A 267 -21.98 -12.05 -40.56
C TYR A 267 -21.35 -13.34 -40.02
N TYR A 268 -20.02 -13.39 -39.92
CA TYR A 268 -19.33 -14.31 -39.02
C TYR A 268 -18.83 -13.54 -37.80
N ASP A 269 -19.54 -13.74 -36.70
CA ASP A 269 -19.13 -13.34 -35.35
C ASP A 269 -17.81 -14.03 -35.00
N SER A 270 -16.72 -13.27 -35.04
CA SER A 270 -15.44 -13.65 -34.47
C SER A 270 -15.11 -12.63 -33.40
N GLY A 271 -15.56 -12.95 -32.18
CA GLY A 271 -15.26 -12.20 -30.97
C GLY A 271 -13.76 -12.15 -30.72
N ASP A 272 -13.15 -11.01 -31.00
CA ASP A 272 -11.84 -10.62 -30.47
C ASP A 272 -12.05 -9.46 -29.50
N ASN A 273 -12.38 -9.82 -28.26
CA ASN A 273 -12.47 -8.92 -27.12
C ASN A 273 -11.10 -8.83 -26.44
N SER A 274 -10.10 -8.24 -27.10
CA SER A 274 -8.80 -7.92 -26.48
C SER A 274 -8.77 -6.47 -25.97
N GLY A 275 -9.36 -6.28 -24.80
CA GLY A 275 -9.17 -5.10 -23.97
C GLY A 275 -7.71 -4.99 -23.54
N ILE A 276 -6.96 -4.11 -24.22
CA ILE A 276 -5.51 -3.81 -24.07
C ILE A 276 -5.04 -3.40 -22.64
N PHE A 277 -5.91 -3.46 -21.63
CA PHE A 277 -5.54 -3.15 -20.23
C PHE A 277 -6.15 -4.08 -19.18
N ASP A 278 -6.66 -5.25 -19.56
CA ASP A 278 -7.07 -6.26 -18.59
C ASP A 278 -6.24 -7.53 -18.75
N GLU A 279 -5.05 -7.50 -18.13
CA GLU A 279 -4.29 -8.65 -17.60
C GLU A 279 -3.29 -8.14 -16.55
#